data_AF-A0A7R9UXA5-F1
#
_entry.id   AF-A0A7R9UXA5-F1
#
_cell.length_a   1.000
_cell.length_b   1.000
_cell.length_c   1.000
_cell.angle_alpha   90.00
_cell.angle_beta   90.00
_cell.angle_gamma   90.00
#
_symmetry.space_group_name_H-M   'P 1'
#
loop_
_entity.id
_entity.type
_entity.pdbx_description
1 polymer ?
#
loop_
_entity_poly.entity_id
_entity_poly.type
_entity_poly.pdbx_seq_one_letter_code
_entity_poly.pdbx_strand_id
1 'polypeptide(L)'
;VGVGSWPAIWMLPTDWAYGRWPNSGELDVMEAVGCDRGVFHGSAHTSAFNWMANTQKTGSVAASADGWHVFSMVWTDDDVTWYIDGLVFYTFVRPKPGGWREWPFDQRFHLLLNVAVGGSWGGYCLGGVAPSCTDSAQFGTPQQLVVDYVRVSKVEAGSDASPTPPPSMPPHNPPSAPPPSAPK
;
A
#
# COMPACT_ATOMS: atom_id res chain seq x y z
N VAL A 1 -0.67 -3.77 12.76
CA VAL A 1 -1.42 -4.66 11.84
C VAL A 1 -1.88 -5.88 12.63
N GLY A 2 -3.19 -6.07 12.76
CA GLY A 2 -3.80 -7.17 13.51
C GLY A 2 -4.57 -8.10 12.58
N VAL A 3 -4.88 -9.31 13.05
CA VAL A 3 -5.60 -10.32 12.26
C VAL A 3 -6.92 -9.73 11.72
N GLY A 4 -7.21 -9.96 10.44
CA GLY A 4 -8.38 -9.42 9.76
C GLY A 4 -8.27 -7.98 9.27
N SER A 5 -7.20 -7.25 9.63
CA SER A 5 -6.93 -5.90 9.09
C SER A 5 -6.10 -5.94 7.82
N TRP A 6 -6.38 -5.00 6.93
CA TRP A 6 -5.67 -4.76 5.67
C TRP A 6 -5.51 -3.24 5.47
N PRO A 7 -4.50 -2.61 6.11
CA PRO A 7 -4.15 -1.23 5.84
C PRO A 7 -3.53 -1.09 4.45
N ALA A 8 -3.89 0.00 3.77
CA ALA A 8 -3.38 0.32 2.44
C ALA A 8 -3.12 1.83 2.27
N ILE A 9 -2.04 2.15 1.57
CA ILE A 9 -1.75 3.45 0.95
C ILE A 9 -1.59 3.17 -0.54
N TRP A 10 -2.47 3.75 -1.35
CA TRP A 10 -2.62 3.32 -2.75
C TRP A 10 -3.19 4.44 -3.61
N MET A 11 -3.23 4.22 -4.91
CA MET A 11 -3.60 5.23 -5.90
C MET A 11 -4.52 4.65 -6.97
N LEU A 12 -5.55 5.43 -7.33
CA LEU A 12 -6.45 5.14 -8.45
C LEU A 12 -6.43 6.26 -9.49
N PRO A 13 -6.75 5.95 -10.75
CA PRO A 13 -6.87 6.95 -11.80
C PRO A 13 -8.02 7.90 -11.49
N THR A 14 -7.78 9.19 -11.69
CA THR A 14 -8.80 10.23 -11.52
C THR A 14 -9.83 10.21 -12.65
N ASP A 15 -9.38 9.94 -13.88
CA ASP A 15 -10.17 10.17 -15.09
C ASP A 15 -10.64 8.87 -15.79
N TRP A 16 -10.22 7.68 -15.33
CA TRP A 16 -10.58 6.37 -15.91
C TRP A 16 -10.46 6.28 -17.44
N ALA A 17 -9.41 6.87 -18.03
CA ALA A 17 -9.28 7.08 -19.48
C ALA A 17 -9.31 5.79 -20.33
N TYR A 18 -8.94 4.64 -19.74
CA TYR A 18 -8.92 3.34 -20.42
C TYR A 18 -10.08 2.43 -20.00
N GLY A 19 -11.08 2.96 -19.29
CA GLY A 19 -12.22 2.24 -18.75
C GLY A 19 -12.01 1.81 -17.30
N ARG A 20 -12.96 1.00 -16.79
CA ARG A 20 -12.98 0.60 -15.37
C ARG A 20 -11.80 -0.28 -14.99
N TRP A 21 -11.58 -0.42 -13.69
CA TRP A 21 -10.56 -1.29 -13.13
C TRP A 21 -10.63 -2.72 -13.74
N PRO A 22 -9.48 -3.34 -14.07
CA PRO A 22 -8.11 -2.85 -13.87
C PRO A 22 -7.54 -2.06 -15.06
N ASN A 23 -8.36 -1.67 -16.04
CA ASN A 23 -7.85 -1.10 -17.30
C ASN A 23 -7.12 0.23 -17.14
N SER A 24 -7.66 1.15 -16.32
CA SER A 24 -7.03 2.45 -16.09
C SER A 24 -5.94 2.44 -15.00
N GLY A 25 -5.60 1.25 -14.48
CA GLY A 25 -4.52 1.06 -13.53
C GLY A 25 -4.89 1.23 -12.06
N GLU A 26 -4.00 0.75 -11.21
CA GLU A 26 -3.95 0.95 -9.75
C GLU A 26 -2.49 0.78 -9.32
N LEU A 27 -2.03 1.61 -8.38
CA LEU A 27 -0.69 1.56 -7.82
C LEU A 27 -0.78 1.54 -6.29
N ASP A 28 -0.40 0.42 -5.69
CA ASP A 28 -0.41 0.26 -4.24
C ASP A 28 0.99 0.56 -3.70
N VAL A 29 1.12 1.68 -3.00
CA VAL A 29 2.39 2.14 -2.41
C VAL A 29 2.78 1.24 -1.24
N MET A 30 1.79 0.86 -0.43
CA MET A 30 1.96 -0.08 0.68
C MET A 30 0.64 -0.77 0.95
N GLU A 31 0.68 -2.09 0.99
CA GLU A 31 -0.34 -2.93 1.60
C GLU A 31 0.30 -3.82 2.67
N ALA A 32 -0.43 -4.09 3.73
CA ALA A 32 -0.08 -5.13 4.69
C ALA A 32 -1.33 -5.92 5.07
N VAL A 33 -1.14 -7.16 5.52
CA VAL A 33 -2.25 -8.02 5.91
C VAL A 33 -2.03 -8.62 7.29
N GLY A 34 -3.11 -8.70 8.08
CA GLY A 34 -3.07 -9.14 9.47
C GLY A 34 -2.41 -10.49 9.75
N CYS A 35 -2.52 -11.45 8.83
CA CYS A 35 -1.90 -12.77 8.98
C CYS A 35 -0.44 -12.84 8.53
N ASP A 36 0.07 -11.82 7.84
CA ASP A 36 1.47 -11.75 7.42
C ASP A 36 2.12 -10.49 8.01
N ARG A 37 2.00 -10.37 9.34
CA ARG A 37 2.44 -9.19 10.07
C ARG A 37 3.95 -9.01 9.91
N GLY A 38 4.34 -7.82 9.47
CA GLY A 38 5.74 -7.48 9.20
C GLY A 38 6.14 -7.73 7.74
N VAL A 39 5.21 -8.16 6.90
CA VAL A 39 5.39 -8.17 5.45
C VAL A 39 4.56 -7.05 4.84
N PHE A 40 5.22 -6.27 3.98
CA PHE A 40 4.63 -5.16 3.24
C PHE A 40 4.74 -5.43 1.75
N HIS A 41 3.72 -4.99 1.02
CA HIS A 41 3.61 -5.23 -0.42
C HIS A 41 3.47 -3.92 -1.18
N GLY A 42 4.07 -3.87 -2.36
CA GLY A 42 3.86 -2.82 -3.34
C GLY A 42 3.43 -3.46 -4.66
N SER A 43 2.33 -2.99 -5.24
CA SER A 43 1.68 -3.64 -6.37
C SER A 43 1.36 -2.63 -7.48
N ALA A 44 1.41 -3.12 -8.72
CA ALA A 44 0.84 -2.45 -9.88
C ALA A 44 -0.21 -3.36 -10.51
N HIS A 45 -1.44 -2.87 -10.61
CA HIS A 45 -2.51 -3.56 -11.31
C HIS A 45 -2.83 -2.87 -12.63
N THR A 46 -2.94 -3.68 -13.69
CA THR A 46 -3.29 -3.26 -15.03
C THR A 46 -4.21 -4.28 -15.69
N SER A 47 -4.69 -3.96 -16.89
CA SER A 47 -5.45 -4.92 -17.71
C SER A 47 -4.69 -6.24 -17.92
N ALA A 48 -3.39 -6.16 -18.19
CA ALA A 48 -2.53 -7.32 -18.42
C ALA A 48 -2.01 -7.97 -17.12
N PHE A 49 -1.86 -7.19 -16.05
CA PHE A 49 -1.22 -7.62 -14.81
C PHE A 49 -2.16 -7.42 -13.62
N ASN A 50 -2.90 -8.46 -13.23
CA ASN A 50 -3.80 -8.38 -12.10
C ASN A 50 -4.02 -9.77 -11.47
N TRP A 51 -4.66 -9.77 -10.30
CA TRP A 51 -4.83 -10.99 -9.53
C TRP A 51 -5.82 -11.98 -10.16
N MET A 52 -6.81 -11.50 -10.92
CA MET A 52 -7.79 -12.36 -11.59
C MET A 52 -7.14 -13.19 -12.71
N ALA A 53 -6.12 -12.64 -13.36
CA ALA A 53 -5.37 -13.30 -14.43
C ALA A 53 -4.13 -14.07 -13.91
N ASN A 54 -3.81 -14.00 -12.62
CA ASN A 54 -2.60 -14.57 -12.02
C ASN A 54 -1.30 -14.09 -12.69
N THR A 55 -1.25 -12.78 -13.00
CA THR A 55 -0.14 -12.10 -13.69
C THR A 55 0.38 -10.89 -12.90
N GLN A 56 0.25 -10.94 -11.58
CA GLN A 56 0.48 -9.83 -10.67
C GLN A 56 1.90 -9.25 -10.82
N LYS A 57 2.01 -7.93 -10.62
CA LYS A 57 3.28 -7.22 -10.48
C LYS A 57 3.36 -6.69 -9.07
N THR A 58 3.78 -7.56 -8.16
CA THR A 58 3.87 -7.29 -6.73
C THR A 58 5.26 -7.67 -6.23
N GLY A 59 5.87 -6.78 -5.47
CA GLY A 59 7.03 -7.09 -4.64
C GLY A 59 6.66 -7.03 -3.16
N SER A 60 7.45 -7.73 -2.35
CA SER A 60 7.22 -7.82 -0.90
C SER A 60 8.53 -7.62 -0.15
N VAL A 61 8.43 -7.04 1.04
CA VAL A 61 9.57 -6.83 1.93
C VAL A 61 9.18 -7.12 3.37
N ALA A 62 10.08 -7.76 4.11
CA ALA A 62 9.94 -7.93 5.55
C ALA A 62 10.54 -6.72 6.27
N ALA A 63 9.78 -6.13 7.19
CA ALA A 63 10.22 -5.07 8.08
C ALA A 63 9.47 -5.13 9.42
N SER A 64 9.88 -4.30 10.38
CA SER A 64 9.16 -4.20 11.64
C SER A 64 7.70 -3.79 11.39
N ALA A 65 6.76 -4.48 12.02
CA ALA A 65 5.36 -4.02 12.04
C ALA A 65 5.12 -2.93 13.11
N ASP A 66 6.15 -2.62 13.89
CA ASP A 66 6.15 -1.69 15.01
C ASP A 66 7.12 -0.54 14.72
N GLY A 67 6.74 0.68 15.10
CA GLY A 67 7.50 1.89 14.80
C GLY A 67 7.05 2.59 13.52
N TRP A 68 7.75 3.67 13.18
CA TRP A 68 7.48 4.48 11.99
C TRP A 68 8.34 4.00 10.83
N HIS A 69 7.72 3.92 9.65
CA HIS A 69 8.37 3.62 8.39
C HIS A 69 8.01 4.65 7.35
N VAL A 70 8.94 4.93 6.43
CA VAL A 70 8.67 5.74 5.24
C VAL A 70 8.46 4.81 4.06
N PHE A 71 7.21 4.67 3.63
CA PHE A 71 6.87 4.05 2.36
C PHE A 71 6.89 5.11 1.28
N SER A 72 7.59 4.84 0.19
CA SER A 72 7.65 5.76 -0.95
C SER A 72 7.63 5.01 -2.26
N MET A 73 7.06 5.64 -3.27
CA MET A 73 6.99 5.15 -4.63
C MET A 73 7.49 6.25 -5.56
N VAL A 74 8.39 5.88 -6.46
CA VAL A 74 8.91 6.74 -7.51
C VAL A 74 8.31 6.23 -8.81
N TRP A 75 7.57 7.10 -9.49
CA TRP A 75 6.86 6.76 -10.72
C TRP A 75 7.36 7.65 -11.85
N THR A 76 7.84 7.01 -12.92
CA THR A 76 8.34 7.64 -14.15
C THR A 76 7.60 7.09 -15.37
N ASP A 77 7.95 7.59 -16.56
CA ASP A 77 7.41 7.08 -17.83
C ASP A 77 7.88 5.66 -18.19
N ASP A 78 8.95 5.19 -17.53
CA ASP A 78 9.64 3.94 -17.84
C ASP A 78 9.54 2.88 -16.73
N ASP A 79 9.35 3.29 -15.48
CA ASP A 79 9.26 2.38 -14.34
C ASP A 79 8.48 2.96 -13.16
N VAL A 80 8.05 2.06 -12.28
CA VAL A 80 7.61 2.38 -10.92
C VAL A 80 8.51 1.61 -9.96
N THR A 81 9.09 2.31 -8.99
CA THR A 81 9.98 1.71 -7.99
C THR A 81 9.47 2.02 -6.58
N TRP A 82 9.38 0.99 -5.76
CA TRP A 82 8.91 1.05 -4.38
C TRP A 82 10.05 0.93 -3.39
N TYR A 83 9.90 1.66 -2.29
CA TYR A 83 10.89 1.75 -1.23
C TYR A 83 10.24 1.67 0.14
N ILE A 84 10.99 1.10 1.09
CA ILE A 84 10.75 1.24 2.52
C ILE A 84 12.02 1.82 3.15
N ASP A 85 11.88 2.90 3.91
CA ASP A 85 12.98 3.60 4.57
C ASP A 85 14.14 3.97 3.62
N GLY A 86 13.80 4.34 2.38
CA GLY A 86 14.75 4.69 1.33
C GLY A 86 15.44 3.50 0.64
N LEU A 87 15.14 2.26 1.05
CA LEU A 87 15.65 1.05 0.42
C LEU A 87 14.66 0.52 -0.61
N VAL A 88 15.13 0.31 -1.85
CA VAL A 88 14.34 -0.33 -2.91
C VAL A 88 13.97 -1.74 -2.47
N PHE A 89 12.69 -2.09 -2.59
CA PHE A 89 12.26 -3.47 -2.46
C PHE A 89 11.58 -4.03 -3.72
N TYR A 90 11.15 -3.18 -4.65
CA TYR A 90 10.54 -3.63 -5.89
C TYR A 90 10.64 -2.58 -7.00
N THR A 91 10.83 -3.04 -8.24
CA THR A 91 10.76 -2.19 -9.44
C THR A 91 9.93 -2.91 -10.49
N PHE A 92 8.91 -2.24 -11.02
CA PHE A 92 8.16 -2.66 -12.19
C PHE A 92 8.56 -1.80 -13.39
N VAL A 93 9.31 -2.40 -14.32
CA VAL A 93 9.72 -1.75 -15.56
C VAL A 93 8.62 -1.88 -16.61
N ARG A 94 8.32 -0.77 -17.30
CA ARG A 94 7.38 -0.71 -18.42
C ARG A 94 7.77 -1.68 -19.54
N PRO A 95 6.92 -2.66 -19.88
CA PRO A 95 7.16 -3.54 -21.02
C PRO A 95 7.23 -2.75 -22.35
N LYS A 96 8.15 -3.14 -23.25
CA LYS A 96 8.32 -2.54 -24.59
C LYS A 96 8.36 -3.61 -25.69
N PRO A 97 7.64 -3.43 -26.82
CA PRO A 97 6.60 -2.41 -27.04
C PRO A 97 5.38 -2.72 -26.15
N GLY A 98 4.88 -1.73 -25.41
CA GLY A 98 3.75 -1.89 -24.50
C GLY A 98 2.73 -0.77 -24.68
N GLY A 99 1.44 -1.09 -24.49
CA GLY A 99 0.35 -0.14 -24.56
C GLY A 99 -0.29 0.08 -23.19
N TRP A 100 -1.46 0.73 -23.18
CA TRP A 100 -2.21 1.00 -21.95
C TRP A 100 -2.59 -0.28 -21.18
N ARG A 101 -2.67 -1.43 -21.85
CA ARG A 101 -2.98 -2.71 -21.20
C ARG A 101 -1.89 -3.12 -20.20
N GLU A 102 -0.63 -2.89 -20.56
CA GLU A 102 0.54 -3.18 -19.74
C GLU A 102 0.96 -1.98 -18.88
N TRP A 103 0.69 -0.75 -19.35
CA TRP A 103 1.14 0.50 -18.73
C TRP A 103 0.12 1.64 -18.92
N PRO A 104 -0.97 1.68 -18.13
CA PRO A 104 -1.94 2.78 -18.13
C PRO A 104 -1.50 3.97 -17.25
N PHE A 105 -0.24 3.99 -16.80
CA PHE A 105 0.32 4.96 -15.86
C PHE A 105 0.85 6.22 -16.59
N ASP A 106 0.04 6.75 -17.50
CA ASP A 106 0.26 8.00 -18.23
C ASP A 106 -0.88 9.01 -18.00
N GLN A 107 -1.78 8.71 -17.06
CA GLN A 107 -2.91 9.54 -16.64
C GLN A 107 -2.73 10.06 -15.21
N ARG A 108 -3.59 10.98 -14.78
CA ARG A 108 -3.57 11.48 -13.39
C ARG A 108 -4.16 10.44 -12.43
N PHE A 109 -3.51 10.30 -11.28
CA PHE A 109 -3.97 9.47 -10.17
C PHE A 109 -4.21 10.32 -8.92
N HIS A 110 -5.04 9.82 -8.00
CA HIS A 110 -5.25 10.39 -6.67
C HIS A 110 -4.94 9.35 -5.59
N LEU A 111 -4.53 9.82 -4.42
CA LEU A 111 -4.10 8.99 -3.29
C LEU A 111 -5.30 8.58 -2.43
N LEU A 112 -5.27 7.34 -1.96
CA LEU A 112 -6.22 6.74 -1.02
C LEU A 112 -5.45 6.15 0.16
N LEU A 113 -6.00 6.32 1.36
CA LEU A 113 -5.47 5.74 2.60
C LEU A 113 -6.63 5.15 3.39
N ASN A 114 -6.56 3.87 3.73
CA ASN A 114 -7.60 3.20 4.49
C ASN A 114 -7.07 2.03 5.33
N VAL A 115 -7.93 1.58 6.25
CA VAL A 115 -7.79 0.28 6.91
C VAL A 115 -9.04 -0.52 6.56
N ALA A 116 -8.89 -1.50 5.66
CA ALA A 116 -9.94 -2.46 5.40
C ALA A 116 -9.97 -3.52 6.53
N VAL A 117 -11.16 -4.09 6.72
CA VAL A 117 -11.41 -5.16 7.69
C VAL A 117 -12.09 -6.31 6.95
N GLY A 118 -11.46 -7.48 6.93
CA GLY A 118 -11.91 -8.62 6.11
C GLY A 118 -11.50 -8.52 4.65
N GLY A 119 -12.45 -8.76 3.73
CA GLY A 119 -12.19 -8.85 2.29
C GLY A 119 -11.57 -10.19 1.85
N SER A 120 -11.37 -10.38 0.55
CA SER A 120 -10.85 -11.65 0.00
C SER A 120 -9.46 -12.01 0.54
N TRP A 121 -8.62 -11.02 0.84
CA TRP A 121 -7.29 -11.24 1.39
C TRP A 121 -7.24 -11.17 2.93
N GLY A 122 -7.76 -10.09 3.53
CA GLY A 122 -7.82 -9.99 4.99
C GLY A 122 -8.74 -11.01 5.67
N GLY A 123 -9.77 -11.51 4.97
CA GLY A 123 -10.62 -12.62 5.43
C GLY A 123 -10.00 -14.01 5.18
N TYR A 124 -9.10 -14.15 4.21
CA TYR A 124 -8.31 -15.39 4.05
C TYR A 124 -7.47 -15.66 5.31
N CYS A 125 -6.95 -14.59 5.93
CA CYS A 125 -6.27 -14.64 7.23
C CYS A 125 -7.09 -15.21 8.39
N LEU A 126 -8.39 -15.41 8.20
CA LEU A 126 -9.34 -15.95 9.18
C LEU A 126 -9.96 -17.28 8.68
N GLY A 127 -9.24 -18.03 7.86
CA GLY A 127 -9.72 -19.31 7.31
C GLY A 127 -10.80 -19.13 6.24
N GLY A 128 -10.83 -17.98 5.57
CA GLY A 128 -11.84 -17.63 4.56
C GLY A 128 -13.15 -17.10 5.14
N VAL A 129 -13.25 -16.96 6.47
CA VAL A 129 -14.40 -16.35 7.13
C VAL A 129 -14.09 -14.87 7.31
N ALA A 130 -14.79 -14.00 6.56
CA ALA A 130 -14.76 -12.58 6.87
C ALA A 130 -15.26 -12.40 8.31
N PRO A 131 -14.49 -11.73 9.19
CA PRO A 131 -14.89 -11.54 10.56
C PRO A 131 -16.16 -10.70 10.57
N SER A 132 -17.12 -11.07 11.40
CA SER A 132 -18.38 -10.34 11.45
C SER A 132 -18.10 -8.91 11.92
N CYS A 133 -18.48 -7.90 11.14
CA CYS A 133 -18.38 -6.49 11.55
C CYS A 133 -19.20 -6.18 12.82
N THR A 134 -20.02 -7.12 13.30
CA THR A 134 -20.83 -7.01 14.51
C THR A 134 -20.18 -7.61 15.77
N ASP A 135 -19.06 -8.33 15.64
CA ASP A 135 -18.35 -8.94 16.76
C ASP A 135 -16.95 -8.36 16.90
N SER A 136 -16.86 -7.25 17.64
CA SER A 136 -15.60 -6.53 17.88
C SER A 136 -14.58 -7.36 18.66
N ALA A 137 -14.99 -8.44 19.34
CA ALA A 137 -14.08 -9.30 20.08
C ALA A 137 -13.11 -10.06 19.16
N GLN A 138 -13.46 -10.24 17.88
CA GLN A 138 -12.63 -10.93 16.88
C GLN A 138 -11.40 -10.13 16.47
N PHE A 139 -11.42 -8.81 16.66
CA PHE A 139 -10.34 -7.90 16.24
C PHE A 139 -9.37 -7.53 17.36
N GLY A 140 -9.66 -7.94 18.60
CA GLY A 140 -8.87 -7.58 19.78
C GLY A 140 -8.84 -6.05 19.99
N THR A 141 -7.65 -5.46 19.93
CA THR A 141 -7.46 -4.01 20.06
C THR A 141 -7.79 -3.27 18.75
N PRO A 142 -8.39 -2.07 18.81
CA PRO A 142 -8.61 -1.23 17.62
C PRO A 142 -7.34 -1.09 16.78
N GLN A 143 -7.45 -1.36 15.49
CA GLN A 143 -6.34 -1.19 14.54
C GLN A 143 -6.40 0.20 13.93
N GLN A 144 -5.24 0.85 13.80
CA GLN A 144 -5.12 2.19 13.23
C GLN A 144 -4.00 2.20 12.19
N LEU A 145 -4.23 2.92 11.10
CA LEU A 145 -3.17 3.42 10.23
C LEU A 145 -2.90 4.86 10.64
N VAL A 146 -1.80 5.08 11.35
CA VAL A 146 -1.38 6.42 11.77
C VAL A 146 -0.43 6.97 10.72
N VAL A 147 -0.76 8.16 10.19
CA VAL A 147 0.00 8.81 9.12
C VAL A 147 0.47 10.16 9.64
N ASP A 148 1.77 10.32 9.75
CA ASP A 148 2.37 11.59 10.17
C ASP A 148 2.34 12.61 9.04
N TYR A 149 2.83 12.23 7.85
CA TYR A 149 2.82 13.10 6.69
C TYR A 149 2.58 12.33 5.38
N VAL A 150 2.17 13.09 4.37
CA VAL A 150 2.19 12.68 2.96
C VAL A 150 2.95 13.76 2.19
N ARG A 151 3.95 13.37 1.41
CA ARG A 151 4.71 14.29 0.54
C ARG A 151 4.68 13.79 -0.89
N VAL A 152 4.32 14.68 -1.80
CA VAL A 152 4.42 14.46 -3.25
C VAL A 152 5.49 15.38 -3.80
N SER A 153 6.34 14.88 -4.68
CA SER A 153 7.44 15.62 -5.28
C SER A 153 7.56 15.25 -6.74
N LYS A 154 8.04 16.19 -7.56
CA LYS A 154 8.32 15.93 -8.97
C LYS A 154 9.77 15.48 -9.10
N VAL A 155 10.00 14.39 -9.84
CA VAL A 155 11.35 14.00 -10.25
C VAL A 155 11.75 14.90 -11.41
N GLU A 156 12.86 15.61 -11.29
CA GLU A 156 13.36 16.46 -12.37
C GLU A 156 14.13 15.61 -13.39
N ALA A 157 14.06 16.00 -14.66
CA ALA A 157 14.74 15.27 -15.72
C ALA A 157 16.27 15.27 -15.47
N GLY A 158 16.86 14.09 -15.34
CA GLY A 158 18.30 13.92 -15.09
C GLY A 158 18.73 14.01 -13.63
N SER A 159 17.81 14.13 -12.68
CA SER A 159 18.11 14.00 -11.24
C SER A 159 18.01 12.56 -10.76
N ASP A 160 18.71 12.23 -9.68
CA ASP A 160 18.46 10.99 -8.94
C ASP A 160 17.00 10.96 -8.46
N ALA A 161 16.27 9.94 -8.90
CA ALA A 161 14.85 9.78 -8.61
C ALA A 161 14.62 9.16 -7.22
N SER A 162 15.69 8.85 -6.48
CA SER A 162 15.60 8.27 -5.14
C SER A 162 14.79 9.15 -4.17
N PRO A 163 13.97 8.56 -3.29
CA PRO A 163 13.21 9.30 -2.30
C PRO A 163 14.15 10.14 -1.42
N THR A 164 13.84 11.43 -1.26
CA THR A 164 14.55 12.24 -0.28
C THR A 164 14.14 11.79 1.13
N PRO A 165 15.05 11.83 2.13
CA PRO A 165 14.68 11.53 3.50
C PRO A 165 13.51 12.41 3.97
N PRO A 166 12.70 11.92 4.93
CA PRO A 166 11.78 12.78 5.65
C PRO A 166 12.53 13.96 6.28
N PRO A 167 11.88 15.12 6.47
CA PRO A 167 12.38 16.08 7.44
C PRO A 167 12.59 15.39 8.79
N SER A 168 13.60 15.81 9.56
CA SER A 168 13.91 15.19 10.85
C SER A 168 12.66 15.11 11.73
N MET A 169 12.21 13.90 12.04
CA MET A 169 11.08 13.65 12.92
C MET A 169 11.36 14.35 14.26
N PRO A 170 10.45 15.17 14.80
CA PRO A 170 10.50 15.51 16.21
C PRO A 170 10.56 14.22 17.04
N PRO A 171 11.20 14.20 18.22
CA PRO A 171 11.08 13.05 19.11
C PRO A 171 9.60 12.91 19.50
N HIS A 172 8.89 11.97 18.88
CA HIS A 172 7.53 11.65 19.21
C HIS A 172 7.54 10.60 20.31
N ASN A 173 6.97 10.94 21.46
CA ASN A 173 6.62 9.94 22.45
C ASN A 173 5.65 8.94 21.79
N PRO A 174 5.84 7.63 21.99
CA PRO A 174 4.87 6.65 21.51
C PRO A 174 3.47 7.01 22.02
N PRO A 175 2.41 6.72 21.25
CA PRO A 175 1.05 6.94 21.72
C PRO A 175 0.90 6.27 23.09
N SER A 176 0.41 7.04 24.05
CA SER A 176 0.13 6.53 25.40
C SER A 176 -0.78 5.29 25.29
N ALA A 177 -0.39 4.22 25.98
CA ALA A 177 -1.17 2.98 26.00
C ALA A 177 -2.64 3.28 26.30
N PRO A 178 -3.59 2.62 25.62
CA PRO A 178 -5.00 2.81 25.92
C PRO A 178 -5.26 2.50 27.41
N PRO A 179 -6.15 3.27 28.07
CA PRO A 179 -6.47 3.02 29.47
C PRO A 179 -6.99 1.59 29.63
N PRO A 180 -6.67 0.92 30.75
CA PRO A 180 -7.18 -0.43 31.01
C PRO A 180 -8.71 -0.41 30.95
N SER A 181 -9.28 -1.42 30.30
CA SER A 181 -10.73 -1.60 30.22
C SER A 181 -11.31 -1.69 31.63
N ALA A 182 -12.40 -0.96 31.87
CA ALA A 182 -13.10 -1.00 33.14
C ALA A 182 -13.55 -2.45 33.45
N PRO A 183 -13.41 -2.91 34.71
CA PRO A 183 -13.90 -4.23 35.08
C PRO A 183 -15.41 -4.32 34.87
N LYS A 184 -15.85 -5.45 34.30
CA LYS A 184 -17.26 -5.82 34.11
C LYS A 184 -17.99 -5.94 35.44
#